data_AF-A0A1M5STL4-F1
#
_entry.id   AF-A0A1M5STL4-F1
#
_cell.length_a   1.000
_cell.length_b   1.000
_cell.length_c   1.000
_cell.angle_alpha   90.00
_cell.angle_beta   90.00
_cell.angle_gamma   90.00
#
_symmetry.space_group_name_H-M   'P 1'
#
loop_
_entity.id
_entity.type
_entity.pdbx_description
1 polymer ?
#
loop_
_entity_poly.entity_id
_entity_poly.type
_entity_poly.pdbx_seq_one_letter_code
_entity_poly.pdbx_strand_id
1 'polypeptide(L)' 'MDIMLILKATLAGAVLGAVFKKFKLPIPAPSVLAGVIGVLGVLIGGMIADKIF' A
#
# COMPACT_ATOMS: atom_id res chain seq x y z
N MET A 1 11.81 -2.18 -14.00
CA MET A 1 11.63 -1.48 -12.70
C MET A 1 11.66 0.00 -12.99
N ASP A 2 10.52 0.53 -13.41
CA ASP A 2 10.47 1.93 -13.84
C ASP A 2 10.38 2.81 -12.61
N ILE A 3 11.51 3.37 -12.19
CA ILE A 3 11.66 4.26 -11.02
C ILE A 3 10.59 5.36 -10.99
N MET A 4 10.15 5.79 -12.19
CA MET A 4 9.07 6.74 -12.43
C MET A 4 7.71 6.25 -11.91
N LEU A 5 7.42 4.95 -12.01
CA LEU A 5 6.19 4.35 -11.51
C LEU A 5 6.14 4.39 -9.98
N ILE A 6 7.26 4.08 -9.33
CA ILE A 6 7.38 4.13 -7.86
C ILE A 6 7.15 5.56 -7.38
N LEU A 7 7.83 6.54 -7.98
CA LEU A 7 7.65 7.96 -7.69
C LEU A 7 6.19 8.42 -7.85
N LYS A 8 5.54 8.06 -8.97
CA LYS A 8 4.13 8.39 -9.21
C LYS A 8 3.20 7.72 -8.21
N ALA A 9 3.42 6.46 -7.87
CA ALA A 9 2.60 5.72 -6.90
C ALA A 9 2.73 6.30 -5.48
N THR A 10 3.95 6.62 -5.05
CA THR A 10 4.19 7.28 -3.75
C THR A 10 3.54 8.65 -3.70
N LEU A 11 3.66 9.45 -4.76
CA LEU A 11 3.04 10.77 -4.84
C LEU A 11 1.50 10.67 -4.81
N ALA A 12 0.93 9.74 -5.59
CA ALA A 12 -0.51 9.49 -5.60
C ALA A 12 -1.03 9.06 -4.23
N GLY A 13 -0.33 8.15 -3.54
CA GLY A 13 -0.68 7.74 -2.18
C GLY A 13 -0.64 8.88 -1.16
N ALA A 14 0.38 9.74 -1.25
CA ALA A 14 0.51 10.91 -0.38
C ALA A 14 -0.61 11.94 -0.62
N VAL A 15 -0.93 12.23 -1.88
CA VAL A 15 -2.03 13.12 -2.25
C VAL A 15 -3.37 12.54 -1.79
N LEU A 16 -3.61 11.25 -2.01
CA LEU A 16 -4.84 10.58 -1.59
C LEU A 16 -5.01 10.66 -0.06
N GLY A 17 -3.95 10.35 0.69
CA GLY A 17 -3.96 10.47 2.16
C GLY A 17 -4.25 11.90 2.64
N ALA A 18 -3.64 12.90 2.01
CA ALA A 18 -3.86 14.31 2.34
C ALA A 18 -5.30 14.76 2.04
N VAL A 19 -5.86 14.36 0.90
CA VAL A 19 -7.24 14.66 0.50
C VAL A 19 -8.23 14.01 1.47
N PHE A 20 -8.09 12.71 1.75
CA PHE A 20 -9.00 11.99 2.65
C PHE A 20 -8.97 12.57 4.06
N LYS A 21 -7.78 12.95 4.56
CA LYS A 21 -7.64 13.64 5.84
C LYS A 21 -8.29 15.03 5.83
N LYS A 22 -8.13 15.81 4.75
CA LYS A 22 -8.74 17.13 4.59
C LYS A 22 -10.27 17.08 4.62
N PHE A 23 -10.87 16.09 3.97
CA PHE A 23 -12.32 15.89 3.94
C PHE A 23 -12.85 15.03 5.09
N LYS A 24 -11.99 14.62 6.04
CA LYS A 24 -12.34 13.72 7.16
C LYS A 24 -13.02 12.43 6.70
N LEU A 25 -12.68 11.96 5.51
CA LEU A 25 -13.19 10.71 4.95
C LEU A 25 -12.46 9.53 5.59
N PRO A 26 -13.13 8.38 5.77
CA PRO A 26 -12.47 7.16 6.21
C PRO A 26 -11.34 6.83 5.23
N ILE A 27 -10.12 6.72 5.76
CA ILE A 27 -8.94 6.45 4.95
C ILE A 27 -9.02 5.01 4.40
N PRO A 28 -8.87 4.79 3.09
CA PRO A 28 -8.95 3.45 2.50
C PRO A 28 -7.71 2.60 2.80
N ALA A 29 -6.59 3.25 3.15
CA ALA A 29 -5.37 2.57 3.58
C ALA A 29 -5.51 2.02 5.01
N PRO A 30 -4.87 0.88 5.32
CA PRO A 30 -4.86 0.32 6.68
C PRO A 30 -4.36 1.35 7.69
N SER A 31 -5.23 1.76 8.62
CA SER A 31 -4.90 2.73 9.67
C SER A 31 -4.23 2.09 10.89
N VAL A 32 -4.18 0.76 10.95
CA VAL A 32 -3.61 -0.02 12.05
C VAL A 32 -2.39 -0.81 11.58
N LEU A 33 -1.40 -0.94 12.47
CA LEU A 33 -0.17 -1.70 12.19
C LEU A 33 -0.47 -3.16 11.77
N ALA A 34 -1.46 -3.79 12.41
CA ALA A 34 -1.89 -5.15 12.06
C ALA A 34 -2.30 -5.29 10.59
N GLY A 35 -2.98 -4.28 10.03
CA GLY A 35 -3.39 -4.28 8.63
C GLY A 35 -2.21 -4.11 7.68
N VAL A 36 -1.23 -3.26 8.03
CA VAL A 36 0.02 -3.11 7.26
C VAL A 36 0.81 -4.42 7.24
N ILE A 37 0.96 -5.06 8.40
CA ILE A 37 1.64 -6.36 8.52
C ILE A 37 0.88 -7.45 7.75
N GLY A 38 -0.46 -7.43 7.75
CA GLY A 38 -1.27 -8.35 6.95
C GLY A 38 -1.00 -8.24 5.44
N VAL A 39 -0.96 -7.01 4.89
CA VAL A 39 -0.64 -6.79 3.46
C VAL A 39 0.78 -7.26 3.13
N LEU A 40 1.75 -7.01 4.02
CA LEU A 40 3.11 -7.54 3.86
C LEU A 40 3.14 -9.07 3.86
N GLY A 41 2.37 -9.71 4.74
CA GLY A 41 2.22 -11.17 4.79
C GLY A 41 1.66 -11.75 3.49
N VAL A 42 0.70 -11.08 2.85
CA VAL A 42 0.17 -11.47 1.53
C VAL A 42 1.24 -11.40 0.45
N LEU A 43 2.07 -10.35 0.43
CA LEU A 43 3.17 -10.22 -0.53
C LEU A 43 4.21 -11.32 -0.34
N ILE A 44 4.63 -11.57 0.91
CA ILE A 44 5.60 -12.63 1.23
C ILE A 44 5.02 -14.01 0.88
N GLY A 45 3.75 -14.25 1.21
CA GLY A 45 3.05 -15.50 0.86
C GLY A 45 2.98 -15.72 -0.65
N GLY A 46 2.69 -14.68 -1.43
CA GLY A 46 2.71 -14.74 -2.89
C GLY A 46 4.10 -15.06 -3.45
N MET A 47 5.15 -14.41 -2.93
CA MET A 47 6.53 -14.71 -3.34
C MET A 47 6.97 -16.14 -3.00
N ILE A 48 6.49 -16.67 -1.88
CA ILE A 48 6.75 -18.06 -1.48
C ILE A 48 6.00 -19.01 -2.42
N ALA A 49 4.73 -18.72 -2.72
CA ALA A 49 3.92 -19.51 -3.63
C ALA A 49 4.52 -19.55 -5.04
N ASP A 50 4.96 -18.41 -5.58
CA ASP A 50 5.64 -18.30 -6.90
C ASP A 50 6.92 -19.12 -7.01
N LYS A 51 7.54 -19.50 -5.87
CA LYS A 51 8.73 -20.37 -5.85
C LYS A 51 8.40 -21.85 -5.68
N ILE A 52 7.21 -22.16 -5.18
CA ILE A 52 6.76 -23.52 -4.88
C ILE A 52 5.93 -24.10 -6.02
N PHE A 53 5.09 -23.27 -6.65
CA PHE A 53 4.27 -23.60 -7.83
C PHE A 53 4.95 -23.09 -9.10
#